data_AF-A0AAU3XC13-F1
#
_entry.id   AF-A0AAU3XC13-F1
#
_cell.length_a   1.000
_cell.length_b   1.000
_cell.length_c   1.000
_cell.angle_alpha   90.00
_cell.angle_beta   90.00
_cell.angle_gamma   90.00
#
_symmetry.space_group_name_H-M   'P 1'
#
loop_
_entity.id
_entity.type
_entity.pdbx_description
1 polymer ?
#
loop_
_entity_poly.entity_id
_entity_poly.type
_entity_poly.pdbx_seq_one_letter_code
_entity_poly.pdbx_strand_id
1 'polypeptide(L)' 'MPQLAYDAVLCDIDAERLGTQADRCLFVDDTADNVVAARAAGMTALHYRRLDDLRRALSPRLNTPGSQADRS' A
#
# COMPACT_ATOMS: atom_id res chain seq x y z
N MET A 1 10.72 0.21 -20.57
CA MET A 1 10.13 0.16 -19.22
C MET A 1 9.19 1.35 -19.04
N PRO A 2 7.94 1.36 -19.56
CA PRO A 2 7.19 2.61 -19.59
C PRO A 2 5.94 2.62 -18.71
N GLN A 3 5.70 3.76 -18.07
CA GLN A 3 4.56 4.14 -17.23
C GLN A 3 4.31 3.34 -15.94
N LEU A 4 4.22 2.00 -15.98
CA LEU A 4 3.77 1.16 -14.85
C LEU A 4 4.69 1.20 -13.61
N ALA A 5 5.98 1.46 -13.82
CA ALA A 5 6.94 1.65 -12.73
C ALA A 5 6.84 3.05 -12.10
N TYR A 6 6.24 4.02 -12.80
CA TYR A 6 6.17 5.42 -12.35
C TYR A 6 5.25 5.57 -11.14
N ASP A 7 4.09 4.89 -11.14
CA ASP A 7 3.11 4.99 -10.05
C ASP A 7 3.64 4.32 -8.76
N ALA A 8 4.31 3.18 -8.89
CA ALA A 8 4.97 2.51 -7.77
C ALA A 8 6.12 3.34 -7.19
N VAL A 9 6.96 3.94 -8.05
CA VAL A 9 8.05 4.83 -7.64
C VAL A 9 7.54 6.12 -7.03
N LEU A 10 6.41 6.67 -7.50
CA LEU A 10 5.76 7.82 -6.90
C LEU A 10 5.30 7.51 -5.47
N CYS A 11 4.70 6.34 -5.25
CA CYS A 11 4.31 5.92 -3.90
C CYS A 11 5.50 5.71 -2.96
N ASP A 12 6.64 5.22 -3.45
CA ASP A 12 7.86 5.07 -2.65
C ASP A 12 8.45 6.44 -2.25
N ILE A 13 8.55 7.36 -3.22
CA ILE A 13 8.95 8.75 -2.99
C ILE A 13 8.00 9.44 -2.00
N ASP A 14 6.70 9.24 -2.15
CA ASP A 14 5.71 9.80 -1.23
C ASP A 14 5.83 9.19 0.16
N ALA A 15 6.14 7.89 0.29
CA ALA A 15 6.40 7.25 1.58
C ALA A 15 7.62 7.88 2.27
N GLU A 16 8.74 8.02 1.58
CA GLU A 16 9.93 8.71 2.10
C GLU A 16 9.61 10.15 2.52
N ARG A 17 8.86 10.90 1.69
CA ARG A 17 8.47 12.29 1.97
C ARG A 17 7.46 12.42 3.12
N LEU A 18 6.61 11.42 3.30
CA LEU A 18 5.64 11.33 4.40
C LEU A 18 6.25 10.71 5.67
N GLY A 19 7.56 10.43 5.68
CA GLY A 19 8.26 9.83 6.80
C GLY A 19 7.81 8.40 7.13
N THR A 20 7.20 7.71 6.17
CA THR A 20 6.68 6.34 6.31
C THR A 20 7.57 5.37 5.55
N GLN A 21 7.92 4.25 6.18
CA GLN A 21 8.70 3.21 5.50
C GLN A 21 7.79 2.47 4.48
N ALA A 22 8.30 2.21 3.27
CA ALA A 22 7.54 1.60 2.18
C ALA A 22 6.94 0.21 2.54
N ASP A 23 7.57 -0.51 3.48
CA ASP A 23 7.10 -1.78 4.03
C ASP A 23 5.83 -1.64 4.91
N ARG A 24 5.55 -0.44 5.43
CA ARG A 24 4.34 -0.09 6.18
C ARG A 24 3.21 0.42 5.28
N CYS A 25 3.50 0.69 4.02
CA CYS A 25 2.52 1.14 3.04
C CYS A 25 1.83 -0.03 2.34
N LEU A 26 0.52 0.10 2.11
CA LEU A 26 -0.25 -0.79 1.25
C LEU A 26 -0.55 -0.06 -0.06
N PHE A 27 0.07 -0.49 -1.16
CA PHE A 27 -0.27 -0.06 -2.51
C PHE A 27 -1.54 -0.80 -3.00
N VAL A 28 -2.51 -0.08 -3.56
CA VAL A 28 -3.78 -0.64 -4.04
C VAL A 28 -4.05 -0.13 -5.44
N ASP A 29 -4.16 -1.04 -6.41
CA ASP A 29 -4.35 -0.71 -7.81
C ASP A 29 -5.17 -1.82 -8.50
N ASP A 30 -5.99 -1.48 -9.49
CA ASP A 30 -6.81 -2.44 -10.26
C ASP A 30 -6.08 -3.01 -11.49
N THR A 31 -4.87 -2.52 -11.77
CA THR A 31 -3.98 -2.96 -12.84
C THR A 31 -2.93 -3.92 -12.29
N ALA A 32 -2.94 -5.16 -12.79
CA ALA A 32 -2.05 -6.23 -12.31
C ALA A 32 -0.55 -5.90 -12.44
N ASP A 33 -0.15 -5.23 -13.53
CA ASP A 33 1.25 -4.91 -13.78
C ASP A 33 1.80 -3.86 -12.79
N ASN A 34 0.99 -2.87 -12.40
CA ASN A 34 1.33 -1.89 -11.35
C ASN A 34 1.57 -2.59 -10.00
N VAL A 35 0.75 -3.58 -9.67
CA VAL A 35 0.88 -4.36 -8.44
C VAL A 35 2.17 -5.18 -8.43
N VAL A 36 2.56 -5.74 -9.58
CA VAL A 36 3.84 -6.44 -9.73
C VAL A 36 5.01 -5.47 -9.54
N ALA A 37 4.96 -4.28 -10.14
CA ALA A 37 5.97 -3.25 -9.99
C ALA A 37 6.12 -2.79 -8.53
N ALA A 38 5.01 -2.51 -7.84
CA ALA A 38 5.00 -2.12 -6.43
C ALA A 38 5.61 -3.20 -5.52
N ARG A 39 5.31 -4.48 -5.77
CA ARG A 39 5.95 -5.60 -5.04
C ARG A 39 7.45 -5.67 -5.31
N ALA A 40 7.88 -5.47 -6.55
CA ALA A 40 9.29 -5.46 -6.91
C ALA A 40 10.05 -4.30 -6.25
N ALA A 41 9.37 -3.18 -5.98
CA ALA A 41 9.88 -2.05 -5.21
C ALA A 41 9.90 -2.28 -3.68
N GLY A 42 9.46 -3.46 -3.19
CA GLY A 42 9.46 -3.80 -1.76
C GLY A 42 8.19 -3.39 -1.01
N MET A 43 7.18 -2.87 -1.69
CA MET A 43 5.91 -2.51 -1.06
C MET A 43 5.01 -3.73 -0.86
N THR A 44 4.16 -3.67 0.15
CA THR A 44 2.96 -4.51 0.14
C THR A 44 2.00 -3.99 -0.93
N ALA A 45 1.55 -4.84 -1.87
CA ALA A 45 0.60 -4.43 -2.91
C ALA A 45 -0.61 -5.38 -3.09
N LEU A 46 -1.78 -4.79 -3.28
CA LEU A 46 -3.07 -5.43 -3.54
C LEU A 46 -3.54 -5.15 -4.97
N HIS A 47 -3.81 -6.21 -5.73
CA HIS A 47 -4.59 -6.11 -6.96
C HIS A 47 -6.08 -6.05 -6.61
N TYR A 48 -6.66 -4.86 -6.71
CA TYR A 48 -8.03 -4.59 -6.34
C TYR A 48 -8.98 -5.03 -7.46
N ARG A 49 -9.85 -6.00 -7.18
CA ARG A 49 -10.89 -6.45 -8.12
C ARG A 49 -12.29 -6.32 -7.54
N ARG A 50 -12.41 -6.35 -6.22
CA ARG A 50 -13.67 -6.16 -5.49
C ARG A 50 -13.42 -5.67 -4.07
N LEU A 51 -14.45 -5.10 -3.46
CA LEU A 51 -14.40 -4.53 -2.11
C LEU A 51 -13.94 -5.55 -1.04
N ASP A 52 -14.28 -6.83 -1.21
CA ASP A 52 -13.85 -7.91 -0.30
C ASP A 52 -12.33 -8.11 -0.29
N ASP A 53 -11.66 -7.83 -1.41
CA ASP A 53 -10.20 -7.94 -1.50
C ASP A 53 -9.53 -6.90 -0.61
N LEU A 54 -10.09 -5.67 -0.59
CA LEU A 54 -9.62 -4.58 0.26
C LEU A 54 -9.89 -4.87 1.73
N ARG A 55 -11.10 -5.37 2.07
CA ARG A 55 -11.42 -5.78 3.45
C ARG A 55 -10.41 -6.80 3.96
N ARG A 56 -10.14 -7.86 3.20
CA ARG A 56 -9.18 -8.90 3.57
C ARG A 56 -7.78 -8.35 3.77
N ALA A 57 -7.36 -7.38 2.95
CA ALA A 57 -6.06 -6.74 3.07
C ALA A 57 -5.98 -5.82 4.31
N LEU A 58 -7.03 -5.07 4.64
CA LEU A 58 -6.99 -4.10 5.72
C LEU A 58 -7.24 -4.71 7.11
N SER A 59 -8.06 -5.76 7.21
CA SER A 59 -8.41 -6.39 8.49
C SER A 59 -7.22 -6.66 9.42
N PRO A 60 -6.14 -7.34 9.01
CA PRO A 60 -5.02 -7.60 9.91
C PRO A 60 -4.20 -6.34 10.27
N ARG A 61 -4.27 -5.27 9.46
CA ARG A 61 -3.50 -4.03 9.66
C ARG A 61 -4.20 -3.07 10.62
N LEU A 62 -5.52 -3.03 10.56
CA LEU A 62 -6.35 -2.16 11.39
C LEU A 62 -6.62 -2.75 12.78
N ASN A 63 -6.46 -4.06 12.96
CA ASN A 63 -6.72 -4.73 14.24
C ASN A 63 -5.54 -4.70 15.22
N THR A 64 -4.64 -3.72 15.09
CA THR A 64 -3.56 -3.52 16.07
C THR A 64 -4.17 -2.93 17.36
N PRO A 65 -4.03 -3.59 18.54
CA PRO A 65 -4.43 -2.97 19.81
C PRO A 65 -3.45 -1.84 20.16
N GLY A 66 -3.71 -0.64 19.65
CA GLY A 66 -2.93 0.55 19.95
C GLY A 66 -3.50 1.77 19.24
N SER A 67 -3.86 2.79 20.02
CA SER A 67 -4.32 4.12 19.57
C SER A 67 -5.84 4.35 19.45
N GLN A 68 -6.59 4.05 20.53
CA GLN A 68 -7.78 4.83 20.91
C GLN A 68 -7.54 5.75 22.14
N ALA A 69 -6.34 5.71 22.74
CA ALA A 69 -6.07 6.33 24.04
C ALA A 69 -5.69 7.83 24.00
N ASP A 70 -5.68 8.48 22.83
CA ASP A 70 -5.23 9.89 22.71
C ASP A 70 -6.27 10.78 22.01
N ARG A 71 -7.53 10.66 22.42
CA ARG A 71 -8.57 11.67 22.17
C ARG A 71 -9.20 12.08 23.49
N SER A 72 -8.50 12.95 24.22
CA SER A 72 -9.04 13.72 25.35
C SER A 72 -9.04 15.20 24.99
#